data_AF-A0A7J2ZBE9-F1
#
_entry.id   AF-A0A7J2ZBE9-F1
#
_cell.length_a   1.000
_cell.length_b   1.000
_cell.length_c   1.000
_cell.angle_alpha   90.00
_cell.angle_beta   90.00
_cell.angle_gamma   90.00
#
_symmetry.space_group_name_H-M   'P 1'
#
loop_
_entity.id
_entity.type
_entity.pdbx_description
1 polymer ?
#
loop_
_entity_poly.entity_id
_entity_poly.type
_entity_poly.pdbx_seq_one_letter_code
_entity_poly.pdbx_strand_id
1 'polypeptide(L)'
;RQKSKILVAYGACAHLGGVPGLANLHNKKEIFEKVYAQTFSTDNPNKVFPQPKVHVNEGELEIPEFYDTVRTLDQTVDVDYYVPGCPPAVERTLFALEAIAKGELPPKGSVLAPLKSVCDECPKKKENKKISRIYRVYEKVPDPEKCLLEQGIICMGPATRGGCGARCLKADMPCTGCGGPCPNAPEQGAAMISALASILGLEEEKEKYTEEEVEKLIDQIKDPVGTFYMYALPASILRRKVIRE
;
A
#
# COMPACT_ATOMS: atom_id res chain seq x y z
N ARG A 1 9.46 -19.76 -11.21
CA ARG A 1 9.35 -20.69 -10.06
C ARG A 1 10.09 -22.01 -10.25
N GLN A 2 9.89 -22.75 -11.35
CA GLN A 2 10.45 -24.11 -11.59
C GLN A 2 11.96 -24.30 -11.31
N LYS A 3 12.78 -23.25 -11.49
CA LYS A 3 14.23 -23.29 -11.28
C LYS A 3 14.69 -22.93 -9.86
N SER A 4 13.77 -22.60 -8.96
CA SER A 4 14.08 -22.06 -7.63
C SER A 4 13.70 -23.05 -6.54
N LYS A 5 14.60 -23.30 -5.58
CA LYS A 5 14.26 -24.04 -4.35
C LYS A 5 13.39 -23.19 -3.41
N ILE A 6 13.76 -21.93 -3.25
CA ILE A 6 13.07 -20.92 -2.45
C ILE A 6 12.73 -19.73 -3.35
N LEU A 7 11.48 -19.24 -3.31
CA LEU A 7 11.02 -18.05 -4.00
C LEU A 7 10.48 -17.09 -2.95
N VAL A 8 10.97 -15.86 -3.01
CA VAL A 8 10.61 -14.81 -2.06
C VAL A 8 9.89 -13.70 -2.80
N ALA A 9 8.72 -13.29 -2.33
CA ALA A 9 8.08 -12.06 -2.76
C ALA A 9 8.82 -10.88 -2.11
N TYR A 10 9.78 -10.34 -2.85
CA TYR A 10 10.71 -9.32 -2.36
C TYR A 10 10.23 -7.91 -2.72
N GLY A 11 9.82 -7.15 -1.70
CA GLY A 11 9.30 -5.80 -1.81
C GLY A 11 7.77 -5.72 -1.89
N ALA A 12 7.24 -4.53 -1.62
CA ALA A 12 5.81 -4.25 -1.57
C ALA A 12 5.10 -4.57 -2.90
N CYS A 13 5.74 -4.38 -4.05
CA CYS A 13 5.13 -4.73 -5.34
C CYS A 13 4.92 -6.24 -5.48
N ALA A 14 5.93 -7.06 -5.16
CA ALA A 14 5.80 -8.51 -5.24
C ALA A 14 4.86 -9.07 -4.17
N HIS A 15 4.94 -8.54 -2.94
CA HIS A 15 4.15 -9.00 -1.80
C HIS A 15 2.69 -8.53 -1.87
N LEU A 16 2.46 -7.25 -2.17
CA LEU A 16 1.16 -6.58 -1.99
C LEU A 16 0.60 -5.96 -3.27
N GLY A 17 1.38 -5.93 -4.36
CA GLY A 17 1.06 -5.25 -5.62
C GLY A 17 1.64 -3.84 -5.73
N GLY A 18 1.87 -3.18 -4.59
CA GLY A 18 2.54 -1.88 -4.53
C GLY A 18 1.75 -0.74 -5.15
N VAL A 19 2.41 0.40 -5.37
CA VAL A 19 1.80 1.59 -5.99
C VAL A 19 1.21 1.31 -7.38
N PRO A 20 1.83 0.51 -8.27
CA PRO A 20 1.22 0.14 -9.54
C PRO A 20 -0.15 -0.54 -9.39
N GLY A 21 -0.38 -1.18 -8.24
CA GLY A 21 -1.66 -1.80 -7.89
C GLY A 21 -2.86 -0.84 -7.89
N LEU A 22 -2.64 0.47 -7.73
CA LEU A 22 -3.71 1.47 -7.85
C LEU A 22 -4.31 1.54 -9.27
N ALA A 23 -3.60 1.02 -10.27
CA ALA A 23 -4.15 0.84 -11.62
C ALA A 23 -5.40 -0.07 -11.64
N ASN A 24 -5.62 -0.91 -10.62
CA ASN A 24 -6.81 -1.74 -10.50
C ASN A 24 -8.10 -0.93 -10.25
N LEU A 25 -8.01 0.38 -10.07
CA LEU A 25 -9.16 1.29 -10.12
C LEU A 25 -9.67 1.53 -11.54
N HIS A 26 -8.91 1.10 -12.55
CA HIS A 26 -9.18 1.24 -13.97
C HIS A 26 -8.98 -0.10 -14.70
N ASN A 27 -9.41 -0.19 -15.96
CA ASN A 27 -9.05 -1.29 -16.86
C ASN A 27 -7.98 -0.88 -17.88
N LYS A 28 -7.50 -1.87 -18.65
CA LYS A 28 -6.53 -1.66 -19.73
C LYS A 28 -6.98 -0.58 -20.70
N LYS A 29 -8.25 -0.59 -21.10
CA LYS A 29 -8.82 0.37 -22.06
C LYS A 29 -8.71 1.80 -21.54
N GLU A 30 -9.22 2.07 -20.33
CA GLU A 30 -9.17 3.40 -19.70
C GLU A 30 -7.72 3.90 -19.54
N ILE A 31 -6.81 3.01 -19.11
CA ILE A 31 -5.39 3.34 -18.97
C ILE A 31 -4.77 3.68 -20.33
N PHE A 32 -5.03 2.87 -21.36
CA PHE A 32 -4.47 3.08 -22.70
C PHE A 32 -5.02 4.33 -23.36
N GLU A 33 -6.33 4.58 -23.24
CA GLU A 33 -6.96 5.82 -23.70
C GLU A 33 -6.33 7.04 -23.02
N LYS A 34 -6.10 6.96 -21.70
CA LYS A 34 -5.49 8.07 -20.98
C LYS A 34 -4.05 8.33 -21.45
N VAL A 35 -3.21 7.29 -21.47
CA VAL A 35 -1.76 7.40 -21.70
C VAL A 35 -1.42 7.66 -23.17
N TYR A 36 -2.15 7.05 -24.12
CA TYR A 36 -1.81 7.09 -25.53
C TYR A 36 -2.72 7.96 -26.39
N ALA A 37 -3.74 8.62 -25.81
CA ALA A 37 -4.63 9.50 -26.59
C ALA A 37 -5.05 10.80 -25.88
N GLN A 38 -5.22 10.81 -24.55
CA GLN A 38 -5.86 11.94 -23.85
C GLN A 38 -4.90 12.82 -23.03
N THR A 39 -3.61 12.46 -22.93
CA THR A 39 -2.61 13.33 -22.31
C THR A 39 -2.30 14.53 -23.20
N PHE A 40 -2.15 15.70 -22.59
CA PHE A 40 -1.99 16.99 -23.29
C PHE A 40 -0.91 16.99 -24.38
N SER A 41 0.20 16.29 -24.14
CA SER A 41 1.35 16.25 -25.04
C SER A 41 1.34 15.09 -26.04
N THR A 42 0.31 14.24 -26.03
CA THR A 42 0.28 13.06 -26.90
C THR A 42 -0.30 13.43 -28.26
N ASP A 43 0.54 13.35 -29.29
CA ASP A 43 0.13 13.48 -30.69
C ASP A 43 -0.22 12.11 -31.26
N ASN A 44 -1.52 11.79 -31.30
CA ASN A 44 -2.03 10.53 -31.83
C ASN A 44 -3.40 10.73 -32.51
N PRO A 45 -3.47 11.46 -33.64
CA PRO A 45 -4.73 11.80 -34.30
C PRO A 45 -5.50 10.55 -34.76
N ASN A 46 -4.78 9.47 -35.06
CA ASN A 46 -5.34 8.22 -35.56
C ASN A 46 -5.72 7.23 -34.45
N LYS A 47 -5.52 7.58 -33.17
CA LYS A 47 -5.80 6.73 -32.00
C LYS A 47 -5.21 5.33 -32.11
N VAL A 48 -3.94 5.25 -32.53
CA VAL A 48 -3.21 3.98 -32.61
C VAL A 48 -2.73 3.62 -31.21
N PHE A 49 -3.02 2.40 -30.76
CA PHE A 49 -2.64 1.90 -29.44
C PHE A 49 -1.61 0.77 -29.56
N PRO A 50 -0.66 0.63 -28.62
CA PRO A 50 0.29 -0.47 -28.63
C PRO A 50 -0.42 -1.83 -28.68
N GLN A 51 0.02 -2.69 -29.61
CA GLN A 51 -0.44 -4.06 -29.75
C GLN A 51 0.66 -5.03 -29.30
N PRO A 52 0.33 -6.20 -28.72
CA PRO A 52 1.33 -7.20 -28.33
C PRO A 52 2.21 -7.66 -29.48
N LYS A 53 1.72 -7.62 -30.72
CA LYS A 53 2.47 -8.01 -31.92
C LYS A 53 2.27 -7.00 -33.04
N VAL A 54 3.34 -6.73 -33.77
CA VAL A 54 3.30 -5.90 -34.99
C VAL A 54 4.35 -6.39 -35.98
N HIS A 55 4.01 -6.37 -37.27
CA HIS A 55 4.96 -6.69 -38.34
C HIS A 55 5.61 -5.40 -38.86
N VAL A 56 6.94 -5.39 -38.93
CA VAL A 56 7.78 -4.33 -39.49
C VAL A 56 8.77 -4.93 -40.50
N ASN A 57 9.52 -4.10 -41.23
CA ASN A 57 10.46 -4.57 -42.27
C ASN A 57 11.55 -5.50 -41.72
N GLU A 58 11.94 -5.30 -40.46
CA GLU A 58 12.96 -6.06 -39.74
C GLU A 58 12.40 -7.38 -39.15
N GLY A 59 11.08 -7.60 -39.17
CA GLY A 59 10.42 -8.81 -38.67
C GLY A 59 9.15 -8.58 -37.85
N GLU A 60 8.71 -9.62 -37.13
CA GLU A 60 7.63 -9.49 -36.13
C GLU A 60 8.21 -9.02 -34.79
N LEU A 61 7.72 -7.90 -34.29
CA LEU A 61 8.03 -7.40 -32.95
C LEU A 61 6.94 -7.86 -31.98
N GLU A 62 7.36 -8.29 -30.79
CA GLU A 62 6.47 -8.71 -29.72
C GLU A 62 6.74 -7.92 -28.42
N ILE A 63 5.68 -7.46 -27.77
CA ILE A 63 5.71 -6.85 -26.44
C ILE A 63 4.77 -7.61 -25.49
N PRO A 64 5.00 -7.56 -24.16
CA PRO A 64 4.15 -8.25 -23.20
C PRO A 64 2.70 -7.78 -23.23
N GLU A 65 1.79 -8.70 -22.93
CA GLU A 65 0.39 -8.37 -22.73
C GLU A 65 0.19 -7.52 -21.46
N PHE A 66 -0.59 -6.44 -21.61
CA PHE A 66 -1.06 -5.63 -20.49
C PHE A 66 -2.40 -6.18 -19.98
N TYR A 67 -2.43 -6.62 -18.73
CA TYR A 67 -3.61 -7.18 -18.08
C TYR A 67 -4.51 -6.10 -17.46
N ASP A 68 -5.79 -6.42 -17.27
CA ASP A 68 -6.76 -5.54 -16.58
C ASP A 68 -6.59 -5.47 -15.06
N THR A 69 -5.67 -6.25 -14.48
CA THR A 69 -5.51 -6.35 -13.03
C THR A 69 -4.08 -6.67 -12.69
N VAL A 70 -3.45 -5.79 -11.93
CA VAL A 70 -2.22 -6.07 -11.19
C VAL A 70 -2.53 -7.12 -10.14
N ARG A 71 -1.70 -8.17 -10.09
CA ARG A 71 -1.75 -9.25 -9.12
C ARG A 71 -0.48 -9.25 -8.29
N THR A 72 -0.56 -9.73 -7.06
CA THR A 72 0.65 -10.03 -6.26
C THR A 72 1.37 -11.25 -6.84
N LEU A 73 2.63 -11.45 -6.47
CA LEU A 73 3.38 -12.62 -6.94
C LEU A 73 2.70 -13.93 -6.48
N ASP A 74 2.23 -13.97 -5.22
CA ASP A 74 1.60 -15.16 -4.63
C ASP A 74 0.19 -15.45 -5.19
N GLN A 75 -0.45 -14.48 -5.84
CA GLN A 75 -1.67 -14.73 -6.63
C GLN A 75 -1.38 -15.38 -7.99
N THR A 76 -0.11 -15.51 -8.39
CA THR A 76 0.28 -16.01 -9.71
C THR A 76 1.11 -17.30 -9.65
N VAL A 77 1.95 -17.45 -8.63
CA VAL A 77 2.82 -18.61 -8.42
C VAL A 77 3.03 -18.83 -6.94
N ASP A 78 3.29 -20.07 -6.53
CA ASP A 78 3.60 -20.39 -5.13
C ASP A 78 4.84 -19.64 -4.64
N VAL A 79 4.67 -18.79 -3.63
CA VAL A 79 5.76 -18.10 -2.93
C VAL A 79 6.05 -18.80 -1.60
N ASP A 80 7.32 -18.84 -1.21
CA ASP A 80 7.74 -19.46 0.04
C ASP A 80 7.80 -18.46 1.21
N TYR A 81 8.26 -17.23 0.95
CA TYR A 81 8.45 -16.19 1.98
C TYR A 81 8.23 -14.78 1.43
N TYR A 82 8.07 -13.82 2.32
CA TYR A 82 7.85 -12.41 1.97
C TYR A 82 8.88 -11.51 2.63
N VAL A 83 9.40 -10.53 1.88
CA VAL A 83 10.23 -9.46 2.44
C VAL A 83 9.54 -8.12 2.16
N PRO A 84 8.98 -7.44 3.18
CA PRO A 84 8.17 -6.24 2.98
C PRO A 84 9.01 -4.96 2.79
N GLY A 85 8.39 -3.93 2.22
CA GLY A 85 8.93 -2.56 2.09
C GLY A 85 8.97 -2.05 0.64
N CYS A 86 8.97 -0.73 0.45
CA CYS A 86 9.00 -0.06 -0.86
C CYS A 86 10.11 1.02 -0.94
N PRO A 87 11.39 0.64 -1.05
CA PRO A 87 11.91 -0.74 -1.07
C PRO A 87 12.07 -1.34 0.35
N PRO A 88 12.32 -2.66 0.46
CA PRO A 88 12.76 -3.25 1.72
C PRO A 88 13.96 -2.50 2.30
N ALA A 89 13.94 -2.29 3.62
CA ALA A 89 15.09 -1.72 4.30
C ALA A 89 16.29 -2.68 4.23
N VAL A 90 17.50 -2.13 4.11
CA VAL A 90 18.74 -2.91 3.96
C VAL A 90 18.87 -3.99 5.03
N GLU A 91 18.55 -3.65 6.28
CA GLU A 91 18.60 -4.54 7.43
C GLU A 91 17.61 -5.71 7.29
N ARG A 92 16.47 -5.50 6.62
CA ARG A 92 15.50 -6.58 6.32
C ARG A 92 16.01 -7.49 5.23
N THR A 93 16.65 -6.92 4.20
CA THR A 93 17.27 -7.69 3.11
C THR A 93 18.39 -8.58 3.64
N LEU A 94 19.30 -8.03 4.44
CA LEU A 94 20.39 -8.79 5.05
C LEU A 94 19.85 -9.91 5.95
N PHE A 95 18.89 -9.60 6.82
CA PHE A 95 18.23 -10.61 7.66
C PHE A 95 17.63 -11.76 6.82
N ALA A 96 16.92 -11.45 5.74
CA ALA A 96 16.33 -12.48 4.89
C ALA A 96 17.40 -13.34 4.20
N LEU A 97 18.47 -12.72 3.68
CA LEU A 97 19.57 -13.46 3.04
C LEU A 97 20.30 -14.36 4.04
N GLU A 98 20.58 -13.88 5.24
CA GLU A 98 21.22 -14.66 6.30
C GLU A 98 20.36 -15.84 6.74
N ALA A 99 19.05 -15.62 6.98
CA ALA A 99 18.13 -16.68 7.35
C ALA A 99 18.04 -17.78 6.26
N ILE A 100 18.01 -17.37 4.99
CA ILE A 100 18.01 -18.31 3.85
C ILE A 100 19.34 -19.07 3.78
N ALA A 101 20.48 -18.37 3.90
CA ALA A 101 21.80 -18.98 3.79
C ALA A 101 22.08 -19.99 4.91
N LYS A 102 21.61 -19.71 6.14
CA LYS A 102 21.74 -20.61 7.29
C LYS A 102 20.71 -21.74 7.31
N GLY A 103 19.63 -21.63 6.53
CA GLY A 103 18.48 -22.54 6.61
C GLY A 103 17.61 -22.32 7.86
N GLU A 104 17.79 -21.21 8.56
CA GLU A 104 17.06 -20.84 9.78
C GLU A 104 15.78 -20.06 9.43
N LEU A 105 14.92 -20.68 8.62
CA LEU A 105 13.71 -20.04 8.14
C LEU A 105 12.49 -20.38 9.02
N PRO A 106 11.59 -19.41 9.25
CA PRO A 106 10.30 -19.69 9.87
C PRO A 106 9.44 -20.59 8.95
N PRO A 107 8.23 -20.99 9.40
CA PRO A 107 7.29 -21.72 8.55
C PRO A 107 7.04 -21.00 7.22
N LYS A 108 6.88 -21.77 6.15
CA LYS A 108 6.53 -21.27 4.81
C LYS A 108 5.29 -20.37 4.87
N GLY A 109 5.30 -19.30 4.08
CA GLY A 109 4.28 -18.24 4.09
C GLY A 109 4.57 -17.11 5.06
N SER A 110 5.64 -17.22 5.87
CA SER A 110 6.00 -16.16 6.81
C SER A 110 6.55 -14.91 6.13
N VAL A 111 6.21 -13.76 6.68
CA VAL A 111 6.85 -12.47 6.37
C VAL A 111 8.14 -12.36 7.19
N LEU A 112 9.29 -12.25 6.52
CA LEU A 112 10.63 -12.16 7.12
C LEU A 112 10.89 -10.75 7.68
N ALA A 113 10.06 -10.34 8.62
CA ALA A 113 10.11 -9.06 9.29
C ALA A 113 9.53 -9.18 10.71
N PRO A 114 9.87 -8.24 11.62
CA PRO A 114 9.44 -8.29 13.02
C PRO A 114 7.93 -8.46 13.21
N LEU A 115 7.54 -9.12 14.30
CA LEU A 115 6.14 -9.30 14.71
C LEU A 115 5.63 -8.11 15.53
N LYS A 116 5.86 -6.90 15.03
CA LYS A 116 5.46 -5.65 15.69
C LYS A 116 5.05 -4.60 14.65
N SER A 117 4.38 -3.56 15.10
CA SER A 117 3.97 -2.43 14.25
C SER A 117 5.12 -1.43 14.07
N VAL A 118 4.94 -0.46 13.20
CA VAL A 118 5.86 0.70 13.11
C VAL A 118 5.81 1.54 14.39
N CYS A 119 4.69 1.52 15.14
CA CYS A 119 4.56 2.29 16.38
C CYS A 119 5.58 1.88 17.44
N ASP A 120 6.02 0.61 17.46
CA ASP A 120 7.04 0.07 18.36
C ASP A 120 8.44 0.61 18.10
N GLU A 121 8.69 1.16 16.91
CA GLU A 121 9.98 1.77 16.51
C GLU A 121 9.86 3.30 16.38
N CYS A 122 8.66 3.83 16.58
CA CYS A 122 8.35 5.23 16.35
C CYS A 122 8.86 6.10 17.52
N PRO A 123 9.70 7.13 17.25
CA PRO A 123 10.29 7.98 18.29
C PRO A 123 9.29 8.96 18.91
N LYS A 124 8.13 9.17 18.28
CA LYS A 124 7.14 10.15 18.74
C LYS A 124 6.43 9.67 20.01
N LYS A 125 6.21 10.59 20.94
CA LYS A 125 5.46 10.39 22.19
C LYS A 125 3.98 10.16 21.90
N LYS A 126 3.38 9.19 22.58
CA LYS A 126 2.00 8.74 22.39
C LYS A 126 1.32 8.82 23.75
N GLU A 127 0.29 9.64 23.88
CA GLU A 127 -0.36 9.89 25.17
C GLU A 127 -1.87 9.63 25.06
N ASN A 128 -2.55 10.44 24.26
CA ASN A 128 -4.00 10.41 24.13
C ASN A 128 -4.40 10.22 22.68
N LYS A 129 -4.94 9.03 22.39
CA LYS A 129 -5.41 8.64 21.05
C LYS A 129 -6.85 9.11 20.81
N LYS A 130 -7.06 10.42 20.88
CA LYS A 130 -8.35 11.05 20.54
C LYS A 130 -8.09 12.14 19.51
N ILE A 131 -8.85 12.11 18.42
CA ILE A 131 -8.78 13.15 17.38
C ILE A 131 -10.18 13.62 17.03
N SER A 132 -10.36 14.94 16.92
CA SER A 132 -11.61 15.55 16.47
C SER A 132 -11.58 15.94 14.98
N ARG A 133 -10.38 16.08 14.41
CA ARG A 133 -10.18 16.55 13.05
C ARG A 133 -9.01 15.85 12.37
N ILE A 134 -9.18 15.61 11.07
CA ILE A 134 -8.14 15.12 10.17
C ILE A 134 -7.55 16.29 9.38
N TYR A 135 -6.23 16.30 9.28
CA TYR A 135 -5.44 17.23 8.47
C TYR A 135 -4.68 16.46 7.38
N ARG A 136 -4.64 17.03 6.18
CA ARG A 136 -3.68 16.63 5.15
C ARG A 136 -2.31 17.18 5.52
N VAL A 137 -1.25 16.51 5.05
CA VAL A 137 0.14 16.82 5.44
C VAL A 137 0.58 18.27 5.18
N TYR A 138 -0.04 18.97 4.23
CA TYR A 138 0.26 20.39 3.96
C TYR A 138 -0.58 21.38 4.77
N GLU A 139 -1.64 20.93 5.45
CA GLU A 139 -2.57 21.81 6.17
C GLU A 139 -2.08 22.14 7.58
N LYS A 140 -1.13 21.36 8.10
CA LYS A 140 -0.63 21.49 9.47
C LYS A 140 0.83 21.10 9.53
N VAL A 141 1.65 22.01 10.06
CA VAL A 141 3.02 21.69 10.46
C VAL A 141 2.96 20.84 11.73
N PRO A 142 3.49 19.61 11.74
CA PRO A 142 3.41 18.74 12.90
C PRO A 142 4.37 19.19 14.00
N ASP A 143 3.96 18.98 15.25
CA ASP A 143 4.89 18.91 16.37
C ASP A 143 5.80 17.68 16.19
N PRO A 144 7.13 17.84 16.22
CA PRO A 144 8.08 16.77 15.95
C PRO A 144 8.11 15.70 17.07
N GLU A 145 7.78 16.05 18.31
CA GLU A 145 7.78 15.11 19.42
C GLU A 145 6.48 14.31 19.53
N LYS A 146 5.33 14.92 19.21
CA LYS A 146 4.01 14.29 19.40
C LYS A 146 3.65 13.33 18.28
N CYS A 147 2.94 12.25 18.59
CA CYS A 147 2.40 11.30 17.61
C CYS A 147 1.60 12.02 16.51
N LEU A 148 1.95 11.83 15.24
CA LEU A 148 1.27 12.48 14.10
C LEU A 148 -0.22 12.13 14.03
N LEU A 149 -0.57 10.87 14.35
CA LEU A 149 -1.96 10.44 14.36
C LEU A 149 -2.76 11.19 15.43
N GLU A 150 -2.21 11.38 16.64
CA GLU A 150 -2.85 12.17 17.71
C GLU A 150 -2.92 13.68 17.41
N GLN A 151 -2.22 14.13 16.36
CA GLN A 151 -2.32 15.49 15.86
C GLN A 151 -3.35 15.65 14.72
N GLY A 152 -4.05 14.57 14.36
CA GLY A 152 -5.01 14.55 13.25
C GLY A 152 -4.39 14.26 11.89
N ILE A 153 -3.09 13.97 11.79
CA ILE A 153 -2.43 13.63 10.52
C ILE A 153 -2.48 12.11 10.35
N ILE A 154 -3.19 11.63 9.34
CA ILE A 154 -3.34 10.19 9.08
C ILE A 154 -1.96 9.55 8.93
N CYS A 155 -1.69 8.55 9.78
CA CYS A 155 -0.45 7.80 9.79
C CYS A 155 -0.78 6.31 9.84
N MET A 156 -0.34 5.55 8.83
CA MET A 156 -0.58 4.11 8.69
C MET A 156 0.22 3.25 9.69
N GLY A 157 1.05 3.86 10.53
CA GLY A 157 2.00 3.17 11.41
C GLY A 157 1.38 2.07 12.29
N PRO A 158 0.21 2.28 12.92
CA PRO A 158 -0.45 1.25 13.72
C PRO A 158 -0.87 0.00 12.94
N ALA A 159 -1.21 0.17 11.65
CA ALA A 159 -1.62 -0.91 10.77
C ALA A 159 -0.47 -1.46 9.91
N THR A 160 0.75 -0.97 10.10
CA THR A 160 1.90 -1.31 9.26
C THR A 160 2.94 -2.07 10.04
N ARG A 161 3.45 -3.15 9.46
CA ARG A 161 4.53 -3.94 10.03
C ARG A 161 5.82 -3.12 10.17
N GLY A 162 6.46 -3.25 11.33
CA GLY A 162 7.73 -2.61 11.66
C GLY A 162 8.94 -3.24 10.97
N GLY A 163 10.14 -2.73 11.27
CA GLY A 163 11.42 -3.20 10.73
C GLY A 163 12.06 -2.24 9.73
N CYS A 164 11.41 -1.10 9.44
CA CYS A 164 11.98 -0.02 8.63
C CYS A 164 12.70 1.05 9.48
N GLY A 165 12.65 0.96 10.81
CA GLY A 165 13.25 1.93 11.71
C GLY A 165 12.50 3.27 11.78
N ALA A 166 11.21 3.25 11.44
CA ALA A 166 10.31 4.41 11.43
C ALA A 166 10.85 5.64 10.68
N ARG A 167 11.55 5.43 9.56
CA ARG A 167 12.30 6.48 8.82
C ARG A 167 11.44 7.68 8.44
N CYS A 168 10.21 7.48 7.96
CA CYS A 168 9.32 8.58 7.59
C CYS A 168 9.03 9.48 8.81
N LEU A 169 8.80 8.88 9.97
CA LEU A 169 8.40 9.58 11.19
C LEU A 169 9.57 10.36 11.80
N LYS A 170 10.82 9.96 11.53
CA LYS A 170 12.04 10.72 11.89
C LYS A 170 12.23 11.97 11.03
N ALA A 171 11.57 12.03 9.88
CA ALA A 171 11.52 13.18 8.98
C ALA A 171 10.17 13.90 9.06
N ASP A 172 9.43 13.71 10.16
CA ASP A 172 8.11 14.31 10.40
C ASP A 172 7.03 14.03 9.35
N MET A 173 7.21 12.96 8.57
CA MET A 173 6.22 12.48 7.61
C MET A 173 5.46 11.27 8.17
N PRO A 174 4.14 11.19 7.95
CA PRO A 174 3.37 10.02 8.37
C PRO A 174 3.85 8.75 7.66
N CYS A 175 3.72 7.61 8.33
CA CYS A 175 3.85 6.32 7.66
C CYS A 175 2.75 6.20 6.60
N THR A 176 3.13 5.82 5.39
CA THR A 176 2.19 5.59 4.27
C THR A 176 1.83 4.11 4.08
N GLY A 177 2.41 3.21 4.88
CA GLY A 177 2.01 1.81 4.91
C GLY A 177 2.79 0.85 4.01
N CYS A 178 3.94 1.24 3.45
CA CYS A 178 4.66 0.40 2.49
C CYS A 178 5.17 -0.96 3.02
N GLY A 179 5.20 -1.15 4.34
CA GLY A 179 5.60 -2.40 5.00
C GLY A 179 4.50 -3.48 5.00
N GLY A 180 3.28 -3.14 4.58
CA GLY A 180 2.15 -4.07 4.62
C GLY A 180 1.58 -4.31 6.02
N PRO A 181 0.61 -5.24 6.13
CA PRO A 181 -0.17 -5.44 7.34
C PRO A 181 0.67 -5.91 8.53
N CYS A 182 0.26 -5.47 9.73
CA CYS A 182 0.74 -6.01 11.00
C CYS A 182 0.52 -7.55 11.08
N PRO A 183 1.25 -8.25 11.97
CA PRO A 183 0.95 -9.64 12.28
C PRO A 183 -0.52 -9.82 12.66
N ASN A 184 -1.14 -10.90 12.19
CA ASN A 184 -2.53 -11.26 12.47
C ASN A 184 -3.59 -10.25 11.97
N ALA A 185 -3.21 -9.24 11.18
CA ALA A 185 -4.16 -8.40 10.47
C ALA A 185 -4.44 -9.03 9.08
N PRO A 186 -5.70 -9.33 8.74
CA PRO A 186 -6.03 -9.96 7.46
C PRO A 186 -5.73 -9.05 6.26
N GLU A 187 -5.91 -7.74 6.43
CA GLU A 187 -5.57 -6.74 5.42
C GLU A 187 -5.29 -5.37 6.07
N GLN A 188 -4.40 -4.58 5.46
CA GLN A 188 -3.85 -3.37 6.06
C GLN A 188 -4.86 -2.20 6.08
N GLY A 189 -5.63 -2.04 5.01
CA GLY A 189 -6.50 -0.88 4.83
C GLY A 189 -7.65 -0.92 5.82
N ALA A 190 -8.37 -2.04 5.90
CA ALA A 190 -9.43 -2.23 6.89
C ALA A 190 -8.90 -2.15 8.34
N ALA A 191 -7.71 -2.69 8.62
CA ALA A 191 -7.11 -2.56 9.95
C ALA A 191 -6.88 -1.09 10.33
N MET A 192 -6.39 -0.26 9.39
CA MET A 192 -6.22 1.17 9.64
C MET A 192 -7.54 1.91 9.75
N ILE A 193 -8.51 1.61 8.87
CA ILE A 193 -9.85 2.22 8.91
C ILE A 193 -10.52 1.92 10.25
N SER A 194 -10.46 0.67 10.71
CA SER A 194 -10.98 0.27 12.02
C SER A 194 -10.27 1.04 13.16
N ALA A 195 -8.94 1.12 13.13
CA ALA A 195 -8.19 1.88 14.13
C ALA A 195 -8.54 3.38 14.12
N LEU A 196 -8.75 3.98 12.94
CA LEU A 196 -9.11 5.39 12.78
C LEU A 196 -10.52 5.66 13.29
N ALA A 197 -11.48 4.80 12.94
CA ALA A 197 -12.87 4.90 13.39
C ALA A 197 -12.97 4.81 14.93
N SER A 198 -12.06 4.07 15.57
CA SER A 198 -12.02 3.97 17.04
C SER A 198 -11.43 5.20 17.74
N ILE A 199 -10.83 6.16 17.04
CA ILE A 199 -10.18 7.33 17.66
C ILE A 199 -10.76 8.67 17.19
N LEU A 200 -11.43 8.68 16.05
CA LEU A 200 -12.01 9.87 15.44
C LEU A 200 -13.36 10.22 16.07
N GLY A 201 -13.48 11.44 16.58
CA GLY A 201 -14.71 11.94 17.21
C GLY A 201 -14.90 11.52 18.67
N LEU A 202 -13.93 10.85 19.30
CA LEU A 202 -14.03 10.34 20.68
C LEU A 202 -14.22 11.41 21.78
N GLU A 203 -13.82 12.66 21.54
CA GLU A 203 -14.03 13.73 22.54
C GLU A 203 -15.50 14.13 22.64
N GLU A 204 -16.25 13.92 21.57
CA GLU A 204 -17.69 14.14 21.48
C GLU A 204 -18.38 12.79 21.28
N GLU A 205 -17.91 11.73 21.96
CA GLU A 205 -18.51 10.40 21.86
C GLU A 205 -19.97 10.45 22.31
N LYS A 206 -20.89 10.20 21.37
CA LYS A 206 -22.34 10.19 21.59
C LYS A 206 -22.83 8.75 21.64
N GLU A 207 -23.87 8.50 22.43
CA GLU A 207 -24.58 7.20 22.41
C GLU A 207 -25.12 6.86 21.01
N LYS A 208 -25.47 7.88 20.22
CA LYS A 208 -25.88 7.76 18.82
C LYS A 208 -25.30 8.92 18.01
N TYR A 209 -24.67 8.58 16.89
CA TYR A 209 -24.34 9.53 15.84
C TYR A 209 -25.45 9.56 14.80
N THR A 210 -25.74 10.74 14.25
CA THR A 210 -26.58 10.85 13.05
C THR A 210 -25.76 10.49 11.80
N GLU A 211 -26.44 10.10 10.71
CA GLU A 211 -25.76 9.82 9.43
C GLU A 211 -24.93 11.03 8.94
N GLU A 212 -25.49 12.24 9.04
CA GLU A 212 -24.79 13.47 8.65
C GLU A 212 -23.52 13.75 9.47
N GLU A 213 -23.51 13.39 10.76
CA GLU A 213 -22.33 13.56 11.62
C GLU A 213 -21.23 12.59 11.23
N VAL A 214 -21.59 11.35 10.92
CA VAL A 214 -20.65 10.33 10.43
C VAL A 214 -20.09 10.73 9.06
N GLU A 215 -20.95 11.20 8.14
CA GLU A 215 -20.50 11.69 6.83
C GLU A 215 -19.51 12.84 6.97
N LYS A 216 -19.78 13.83 7.84
CA LYS A 216 -18.84 14.94 8.10
C LYS A 216 -17.47 14.47 8.62
N LEU A 217 -17.42 13.38 9.38
CA LEU A 217 -16.16 12.80 9.85
C LEU A 217 -15.41 12.11 8.71
N ILE A 218 -16.13 11.31 7.91
CA ILE A 218 -15.56 10.55 6.78
C ILE A 218 -15.10 11.49 5.65
N ASP A 219 -15.85 12.55 5.35
CA ASP A 219 -15.57 13.51 4.28
C ASP A 219 -14.25 14.27 4.45
N GLN A 220 -13.65 14.23 5.64
CA GLN A 220 -12.30 14.75 5.86
C GLN A 220 -11.24 13.92 5.12
N ILE A 221 -11.53 12.66 4.80
CA ILE A 221 -10.67 11.75 4.05
C ILE A 221 -11.00 11.85 2.56
N LYS A 222 -10.24 12.68 1.83
CA LYS A 222 -10.54 12.99 0.42
C LYS A 222 -10.28 11.84 -0.57
N ASP A 223 -9.37 10.93 -0.23
CA ASP A 223 -9.06 9.77 -1.07
C ASP A 223 -8.82 8.54 -0.17
N PRO A 224 -9.89 7.82 0.22
CA PRO A 224 -9.75 6.65 1.08
C PRO A 224 -8.90 5.55 0.46
N VAL A 225 -9.02 5.30 -0.84
CA VAL A 225 -8.26 4.22 -1.50
C VAL A 225 -6.78 4.56 -1.56
N GLY A 226 -6.43 5.76 -2.04
CA GLY A 226 -5.04 6.19 -2.09
C GLY A 226 -4.42 6.38 -0.69
N THR A 227 -5.24 6.60 0.34
CA THR A 227 -4.74 6.70 1.73
C THR A 227 -4.50 5.33 2.36
N PHE A 228 -5.49 4.43 2.31
CA PHE A 228 -5.45 3.18 3.07
C PHE A 228 -4.92 1.97 2.28
N TYR A 229 -4.92 2.05 0.95
CA TYR A 229 -4.56 0.94 0.06
C TYR A 229 -3.43 1.27 -0.92
N MET A 230 -2.68 2.36 -0.69
CA MET A 230 -1.61 2.85 -1.58
C MET A 230 -0.67 1.76 -2.11
N TYR A 231 -0.30 0.80 -1.25
CA TYR A 231 0.64 -0.27 -1.60
C TYR A 231 0.00 -1.67 -1.65
N ALA A 232 -1.27 -1.80 -1.31
CA ALA A 232 -1.90 -3.09 -0.99
C ALA A 232 -3.25 -3.33 -1.65
N LEU A 233 -3.70 -2.46 -2.57
CA LEU A 233 -4.98 -2.65 -3.24
C LEU A 233 -5.11 -4.03 -3.93
N PRO A 234 -4.11 -4.56 -4.66
CA PRO A 234 -4.20 -5.90 -5.26
C PRO A 234 -4.30 -7.06 -4.26
N ALA A 235 -3.69 -6.90 -3.09
CA ALA A 235 -3.70 -7.89 -2.02
C ALA A 235 -4.93 -7.81 -1.11
N SER A 236 -5.67 -6.69 -1.16
CA SER A 236 -6.83 -6.48 -0.31
C SER A 236 -8.02 -7.35 -0.72
N ILE A 237 -9.05 -7.35 0.12
CA ILE A 237 -10.32 -8.02 -0.18
C ILE A 237 -11.01 -7.34 -1.39
N LEU A 238 -10.80 -6.04 -1.57
CA LEU A 238 -11.40 -5.27 -2.67
C LEU A 238 -10.78 -5.65 -4.03
N ARG A 239 -9.45 -5.82 -4.09
CA ARG A 239 -8.62 -6.15 -5.27
C ARG A 239 -8.65 -5.16 -6.43
N ARG A 240 -9.85 -4.74 -6.86
CA ARG A 240 -10.10 -3.83 -7.98
C ARG A 240 -11.44 -3.11 -7.85
N LYS A 241 -11.60 -2.02 -8.60
CA LYS A 241 -12.92 -1.41 -8.81
C LYS A 241 -13.78 -2.33 -9.69
N VAL A 242 -15.05 -2.47 -9.33
CA VAL A 242 -16.07 -3.09 -10.19
C VAL A 242 -16.30 -2.17 -11.38
N ILE A 243 -16.03 -2.67 -12.58
CA ILE A 243 -16.30 -1.97 -13.83
C ILE A 243 -17.56 -2.60 -14.40
N ARG A 244 -18.64 -1.82 -14.43
CA ARG A 244 -19.89 -2.21 -15.08
C ARG A 244 -19.79 -1.76 -16.54
N GLU A 245 -19.97 -2.69 -17.46
CA GLU A 245 -20.10 -2.40 -18.90
C GLU A 245 -21.44 -1.71 -19.20
#